data_AF-A0A3M8G178-F1
#
_entry.id   AF-A0A3M8G178-F1
#
_cell.length_a   1.000
_cell.length_b   1.000
_cell.length_c   1.000
_cell.angle_alpha   90.00
_cell.angle_beta   90.00
_cell.angle_gamma   90.00
#
_symmetry.space_group_name_H-M   'P 1'
#
loop_
_entity.id
_entity.type
_entity.pdbx_description
1 polymer ?
#
loop_
_entity_poly.entity_id
_entity_poly.type
_entity_poly.pdbx_seq_one_letter_code
_entity_poly.pdbx_strand_id
1 'polypeptide(L)'
;MHGNSMNTSIKNNLKQLKKRDKFKFSLISNSNQKTEYNLPKASEKQLRDIRKRLKKERSLWWFNAILLTLFSITFIGFLVFSVINITF
;
A
#
# COMPACT_ATOMS: atom_id res chain seq x y z
N MET A 1 42.53 9.97 5.95
CA MET A 1 41.82 8.69 5.68
C MET A 1 40.48 8.87 4.93
N HIS A 2 40.26 9.96 4.16
CA HIS A 2 38.99 10.22 3.45
C HIS A 2 38.95 9.73 1.98
N GLY A 3 40.09 9.51 1.33
CA GLY A 3 40.14 9.07 -0.08
C GLY A 3 39.75 7.60 -0.30
N ASN A 4 40.02 6.73 0.67
CA ASN A 4 39.75 5.30 0.56
C ASN A 4 38.25 4.97 0.64
N SER A 5 37.50 5.65 1.51
CA SER A 5 36.05 5.47 1.63
C SER A 5 35.33 5.96 0.38
N MET A 6 35.72 7.11 -0.18
CA MET A 6 35.16 7.64 -1.42
C MET A 6 35.38 6.68 -2.60
N ASN A 7 36.58 6.11 -2.71
CA ASN A 7 36.89 5.16 -3.77
C ASN A 7 36.10 3.85 -3.64
N THR A 8 35.86 3.37 -2.41
CA THR A 8 34.99 2.21 -2.17
C THR A 8 33.53 2.48 -2.52
N SER A 9 33.02 3.68 -2.21
CA SER A 9 31.65 4.08 -2.54
C SER A 9 31.42 4.16 -4.05
N ILE A 10 32.35 4.77 -4.78
CA ILE A 10 32.31 4.85 -6.25
C ILE A 10 32.36 3.44 -6.86
N LYS A 11 33.27 2.59 -6.39
CA LYS A 11 33.41 1.21 -6.88
C LYS A 11 32.17 0.35 -6.62
N ASN A 12 31.51 0.54 -5.47
CA ASN A 12 30.28 -0.16 -5.13
C ASN A 12 29.11 0.31 -6.00
N ASN A 13 29.00 1.62 -6.25
CA ASN A 13 27.96 2.17 -7.12
C ASN A 13 28.09 1.66 -8.57
N LEU A 14 29.31 1.67 -9.13
CA LEU A 14 29.60 1.12 -10.45
C LEU A 14 29.25 -0.38 -10.57
N LYS A 15 29.47 -1.16 -9.51
CA LYS A 15 29.07 -2.58 -9.46
C LYS A 15 27.56 -2.77 -9.45
N GLN A 16 26.80 -1.83 -8.87
CA GLN A 16 25.34 -1.89 -8.85
C GLN A 16 24.73 -1.49 -10.20
N LEU A 17 25.32 -0.53 -10.92
CA LEU A 17 24.87 -0.13 -12.25
C LEU A 17 24.81 -1.31 -13.23
N LYS A 18 25.82 -2.20 -13.21
CA LYS A 18 25.86 -3.42 -14.03
C LYS A 18 24.77 -4.44 -13.71
N LYS A 19 24.16 -4.36 -12.52
CA LYS A 19 23.09 -5.27 -12.07
C LYS A 19 21.69 -4.70 -12.34
N ARG A 20 21.57 -3.44 -12.75
CA ARG A 20 20.29 -2.75 -13.00
C ARG A 20 19.46 -3.45 -14.08
N ASP A 21 20.10 -3.95 -15.12
CA ASP A 21 19.40 -4.61 -16.23
C ASP A 21 18.83 -5.98 -15.83
N LYS A 22 19.43 -6.66 -14.84
CA LYS A 22 18.91 -7.89 -14.25
C LYS A 22 17.62 -7.65 -13.45
N PHE A 23 17.51 -6.49 -12.80
CA PHE A 23 16.33 -6.15 -11.99
C PHE A 23 15.20 -5.53 -12.82
N LYS A 24 15.48 -4.96 -14.00
CA LYS A 24 14.44 -4.44 -14.92
C LYS A 24 13.39 -5.49 -15.30
N PHE A 25 13.78 -6.76 -15.35
CA PHE A 25 12.89 -7.86 -15.73
C PHE A 25 12.55 -8.80 -14.57
N SER A 26 12.96 -8.50 -13.34
CA SER A 26 12.85 -9.44 -12.21
C SER A 26 11.43 -9.56 -11.63
N LEU A 27 10.51 -8.65 -11.94
CA LEU A 27 9.12 -8.73 -11.46
C LEU A 27 8.18 -9.40 -12.47
N ILE A 28 8.57 -9.45 -13.74
CA ILE A 28 7.85 -10.15 -14.82
C ILE A 28 8.92 -10.65 -15.79
N SER A 29 9.77 -11.59 -15.34
CA SER A 29 10.68 -12.24 -16.27
C SER A 29 9.83 -13.15 -17.14
N ASN A 30 10.04 -13.07 -18.46
CA ASN A 30 9.49 -13.93 -19.50
C ASN A 30 9.81 -15.41 -19.20
N SER A 31 9.08 -15.96 -18.24
CA SER A 31 9.26 -17.29 -17.73
C SER A 31 8.19 -18.12 -18.43
N ASN A 32 8.59 -18.89 -19.43
CA ASN A 32 7.79 -20.02 -19.95
C ASN A 32 7.59 -21.12 -18.89
N GLN A 33 8.04 -20.88 -17.66
CA GLN A 33 7.84 -21.73 -16.50
C GLN A 33 6.39 -21.56 -16.07
N LYS A 34 5.60 -22.62 -16.31
CA LYS A 34 4.23 -22.71 -15.82
C LYS A 34 4.27 -22.44 -14.32
N THR A 35 3.49 -21.47 -13.85
CA THR A 35 3.30 -21.22 -12.43
C THR A 35 2.87 -22.55 -11.79
N GLU A 36 3.71 -23.15 -10.95
CA GLU A 36 3.45 -24.43 -10.25
C GLU A 36 2.33 -24.32 -9.19
N TYR A 37 1.48 -23.32 -9.33
CA TYR A 37 0.43 -23.05 -8.38
C TYR A 37 -0.75 -23.98 -8.67
N ASN A 38 -0.71 -25.17 -8.08
CA ASN A 38 -1.87 -26.07 -7.95
C ASN A 38 -2.86 -25.48 -6.93
N LEU A 39 -3.41 -24.30 -7.22
CA LEU A 39 -4.58 -23.85 -6.46
C LEU A 39 -5.73 -24.80 -6.81
N PRO A 40 -6.45 -25.33 -5.82
CA PRO A 40 -7.71 -26.01 -6.12
C PRO A 40 -8.56 -25.05 -6.92
N LYS A 41 -9.11 -25.51 -8.06
CA LYS A 41 -10.04 -24.71 -8.86
C LYS A 41 -11.16 -24.25 -7.94
N ALA A 42 -11.11 -22.97 -7.55
CA ALA A 42 -12.11 -22.41 -6.67
C ALA A 42 -13.46 -22.58 -7.36
N SER A 43 -14.41 -23.22 -6.69
CA SER A 43 -15.76 -23.36 -7.23
C SER A 43 -16.32 -21.96 -7.45
N GLU A 44 -17.01 -21.73 -8.56
CA GLU A 44 -17.66 -20.44 -8.84
C GLU A 44 -18.56 -19.99 -7.69
N LYS A 45 -19.17 -20.96 -6.98
CA LYS A 45 -19.95 -20.73 -5.76
C LYS A 45 -19.09 -20.13 -4.64
N GLN A 46 -17.91 -20.70 -4.38
CA GLN A 46 -16.98 -20.20 -3.36
C GLN A 46 -16.48 -18.79 -3.69
N LEU A 47 -16.12 -18.52 -4.95
CA LEU A 47 -15.70 -17.19 -5.38
C LEU A 47 -16.82 -16.16 -5.21
N ARG A 48 -18.06 -16.53 -5.53
CA ARG A 48 -19.22 -15.66 -5.36
C ARG A 48 -19.50 -15.35 -3.89
N ASP A 49 -19.33 -16.34 -3.01
CA ASP A 49 -19.56 -16.15 -1.58
C ASP A 49 -18.46 -15.31 -0.93
N ILE A 50 -17.20 -15.50 -1.31
CA ILE A 50 -16.08 -14.64 -0.91
C ILE A 50 -16.33 -13.20 -1.37
N ARG A 51 -16.74 -12.99 -2.64
CA ARG A 51 -17.07 -11.66 -3.16
C ARG A 51 -18.18 -10.99 -2.34
N LYS A 52 -19.25 -11.72 -2.02
CA LYS A 52 -20.35 -11.20 -1.21
C LYS A 52 -19.88 -10.81 0.19
N ARG A 53 -19.06 -11.64 0.82
CA ARG A 53 -18.51 -11.38 2.15
C ARG A 53 -17.61 -10.14 2.16
N LEU A 54 -16.67 -10.04 1.23
CA LEU A 54 -15.79 -8.88 1.07
C LEU A 54 -16.57 -7.58 0.83
N LYS A 55 -17.64 -7.63 0.02
CA LYS A 55 -18.47 -6.44 -0.22
C LYS A 55 -19.20 -5.98 1.04
N LYS A 56 -19.73 -6.91 1.85
CA LYS A 56 -20.40 -6.60 3.12
C LYS A 56 -19.44 -6.03 4.16
N GLU A 57 -18.29 -6.66 4.32
CA GLU A 57 -17.25 -6.16 5.24
C GLU A 57 -16.81 -4.75 4.81
N ARG A 58 -16.52 -4.55 3.52
CA ARG A 58 -16.14 -3.25 2.98
C ARG A 58 -17.20 -2.18 3.21
N SER A 59 -18.49 -2.47 3.05
CA SER A 59 -19.54 -1.47 3.31
C SER A 59 -19.61 -1.06 4.77
N LEU A 60 -19.39 -2.00 5.71
CA LEU A 60 -19.35 -1.70 7.14
C LEU A 60 -18.15 -0.81 7.50
N TRP A 61 -16.96 -1.12 6.97
CA TRP A 61 -15.77 -0.29 7.17
C TRP A 61 -15.98 1.13 6.63
N TRP A 62 -16.56 1.29 5.43
CA TRP A 62 -16.85 2.61 4.88
C TRP A 62 -17.91 3.38 5.66
N PHE A 63 -18.96 2.70 6.15
CA PHE A 63 -19.95 3.33 7.00
C PHE A 63 -19.32 3.91 8.27
N ASN A 64 -18.49 3.11 8.96
CA ASN A 64 -17.77 3.56 10.15
C ASN A 64 -16.80 4.72 9.85
N ALA A 65 -16.10 4.66 8.71
CA ALA A 65 -15.20 5.73 8.29
C ALA A 65 -15.95 7.04 8.05
N ILE A 66 -17.07 6.99 7.33
CA ILE A 66 -17.91 8.17 7.05
C ILE A 66 -18.44 8.78 8.35
N LEU A 67 -18.96 7.94 9.25
CA LEU A 67 -19.49 8.39 10.54
C LEU A 67 -18.40 9.10 11.38
N LEU A 68 -17.21 8.51 11.45
CA LEU A 68 -16.07 9.09 12.16
C LEU A 68 -15.63 10.42 11.55
N THR A 69 -15.58 10.51 10.22
CA THR A 69 -15.22 11.76 9.53
C THR A 69 -16.23 12.87 9.79
N LEU A 70 -17.54 12.57 9.76
CA LEU A 70 -18.58 13.56 10.08
C LEU A 70 -18.43 14.07 11.51
N PHE A 71 -18.29 13.15 12.46
CA PHE A 71 -18.11 13.49 13.88
C PHE A 71 -16.85 14.34 14.11
N SER A 72 -15.75 14.02 13.43
CA SER A 72 -14.50 14.77 13.55
C SER A 72 -14.66 16.20 13.03
N ILE A 73 -15.32 16.39 11.90
CA ILE A 73 -15.56 17.72 11.31
C ILE A 73 -16.46 18.57 12.21
N THR A 74 -17.56 18.01 12.72
CA THR A 74 -18.47 18.73 13.62
C THR A 74 -17.78 19.10 14.93
N PHE A 75 -16.98 18.20 15.49
CA PHE A 75 -16.21 18.45 16.71
C PHE A 75 -15.19 19.58 16.52
N ILE A 76 -14.43 19.57 15.42
CA ILE A 76 -13.47 20.64 15.12
C ILE A 76 -14.19 21.98 14.92
N GLY A 77 -15.31 21.98 14.17
CA GLY A 77 -16.12 23.18 13.97
C GLY A 77 -16.62 23.78 15.28
N PHE A 78 -17.08 22.92 16.21
CA PHE A 78 -17.50 23.33 17.55
C PHE A 78 -16.35 23.94 18.36
N LEU A 79 -15.16 23.32 18.35
CA LEU A 79 -13.99 23.85 19.05
C LEU A 79 -13.61 25.24 18.53
N VAL A 80 -13.57 25.44 17.21
CA VAL A 80 -13.25 26.74 16.61
C VAL A 80 -14.29 27.79 17.01
N PHE A 81 -15.59 27.45 16.94
CA PHE A 81 -16.66 28.35 17.37
C PHE A 81 -16.53 28.72 18.86
N SER A 82 -16.24 27.75 19.72
CA SER A 82 -16.07 27.99 21.16
C SER A 82 -14.87 28.90 21.44
N VAL A 83 -13.74 28.70 20.75
CA VAL A 83 -12.54 29.55 20.93
C VAL A 83 -12.81 30.99 20.50
N ILE A 84 -13.52 31.19 19.39
CA ILE A 84 -13.88 32.53 18.91
C ILE A 84 -14.75 33.27 19.94
N ASN A 85 -15.78 32.61 20.48
CA ASN A 85 -16.66 33.22 21.49
C ASN A 85 -16.01 33.46 22.87
N ILE A 86 -14.88 32.81 23.16
CA ILE A 86 -14.11 33.07 24.39
C ILE A 86 -13.13 34.24 24.17
N THR A 87 -12.66 34.42 22.95
CA THR A 87 -11.61 35.40 22.62
C THR A 87 -12.17 36.80 22.31
N PHE A 88 -13.41 36.86 21.82
CA PHE A 88 -14.18 38.09 21.59
C PHE A 88 -15.22 38.31 22.67
#